data_AF-A0A4Y2RVE2-F1
#
_entry.id   AF-A0A4Y2RVE2-F1
#
_cell.length_a   1.000
_cell.length_b   1.000
_cell.length_c   1.000
_cell.angle_alpha   90.00
_cell.angle_beta   90.00
_cell.angle_gamma   90.00
#
_symmetry.space_group_name_H-M   'P 1'
#
loop_
_entity.id
_entity.type
_entity.pdbx_description
1 polymer ?
#
loop_
_entity_poly.entity_id
_entity_poly.type
_entity_poly.pdbx_seq_one_letter_code
_entity_poly.pdbx_strand_id
1 'polypeptide(L)'
;MRKETKSSLYTSEDVKPEGSQYVVVDGGHLLHKIVWRQQATFGAIADRYVQYLNNKYGQDIAVLFYGYPDDDKKSTKNCELLRRAAHFSPDVMFPEETVL
;
A
#
# COMPACT_ATOMS: atom_id res chain seq x y z
N MET A 1 -14.57 -11.11 17.74
CA MET A 1 -13.71 -10.68 16.60
C MET A 1 -13.44 -9.19 16.78
N ARG A 2 -12.25 -8.81 17.24
CA ARG A 2 -11.91 -7.42 17.59
C ARG A 2 -11.49 -6.70 16.30
N LYS A 3 -12.23 -5.67 15.91
CA LYS A 3 -11.84 -4.78 14.80
C LYS A 3 -10.61 -4.00 15.25
N GLU A 4 -9.51 -4.13 14.55
CA GLU A 4 -8.32 -3.29 14.76
C GLU A 4 -8.65 -1.88 14.23
N THR A 5 -8.24 -0.86 14.99
CA THR A 5 -8.40 0.56 14.63
C THR A 5 -7.54 0.85 13.39
N LYS A 6 -8.14 1.45 12.36
CA LYS A 6 -7.40 1.94 11.19
C LYS A 6 -6.40 3.03 11.64
N SER A 7 -5.18 3.02 11.12
CA SER A 7 -4.18 4.06 11.39
C SER A 7 -4.67 5.44 10.92
N SER A 8 -4.17 6.51 11.54
CA SER A 8 -4.55 7.90 11.26
C SER A 8 -4.02 8.42 9.92
N LEU A 9 -3.34 7.59 9.12
CA LEU A 9 -2.78 7.90 7.79
C LEU A 9 -3.84 8.22 6.71
N TYR A 10 -5.06 8.58 7.12
CA TYR A 10 -6.13 9.08 6.26
C TYR A 10 -5.83 10.45 5.63
N THR A 11 -4.68 11.07 5.91
CA THR A 11 -4.33 12.41 5.43
C THR A 11 -3.02 12.37 4.64
N SER A 12 -3.05 11.95 3.38
CA SER A 12 -1.98 12.26 2.43
C SER A 12 -2.54 12.40 1.02
N GLU A 13 -2.66 13.67 0.64
CA GLU A 13 -2.58 14.32 -0.68
C GLU A 13 -3.56 13.90 -1.81
N ASP A 14 -4.27 14.92 -2.33
CA ASP A 14 -5.43 14.91 -3.24
C ASP A 14 -6.71 14.23 -2.73
N VAL A 15 -7.17 14.71 -1.57
CA VAL A 15 -8.56 14.52 -1.14
C VAL A 15 -9.47 15.31 -2.08
N LYS A 16 -10.23 14.58 -2.92
CA LYS A 16 -11.30 15.15 -3.74
C LYS A 16 -12.29 15.95 -2.86
N PRO A 17 -13.01 16.93 -3.45
CA PRO A 17 -14.00 17.71 -2.73
C PRO A 17 -15.02 16.83 -2.01
N GLU A 18 -15.48 17.33 -0.85
CA GLU A 18 -16.49 16.71 0.01
C GLU A 18 -17.68 16.20 -0.83
N GLY A 19 -18.00 14.91 -0.72
CA GLY A 19 -19.07 14.25 -1.50
C GLY A 19 -18.59 13.37 -2.65
N SER A 20 -17.28 13.33 -2.94
CA SER A 20 -16.73 12.41 -3.94
C SER A 20 -16.62 10.97 -3.41
N GLN A 21 -17.07 10.00 -4.21
CA GLN A 21 -17.00 8.59 -3.86
C GLN A 21 -15.73 7.94 -4.45
N TYR A 22 -14.95 7.29 -3.59
CA TYR A 22 -13.81 6.49 -4.03
C TYR A 22 -14.11 5.00 -3.90
N VAL A 23 -13.55 4.21 -4.82
CA VAL A 23 -13.41 2.77 -4.62
C VAL A 23 -12.15 2.52 -3.79
N VAL A 24 -12.31 1.95 -2.60
CA VAL A 24 -11.18 1.61 -1.72
C VAL A 24 -10.76 0.17 -1.97
N VAL A 25 -9.50 -0.03 -2.37
CA VAL A 25 -8.91 -1.35 -2.62
C VAL A 25 -7.86 -1.66 -1.55
N ASP A 26 -7.94 -2.86 -0.97
CA ASP A 26 -6.91 -3.37 -0.08
C ASP A 26 -5.62 -3.67 -0.86
N GLY A 27 -4.51 -3.06 -0.44
CA GLY A 27 -3.22 -3.18 -1.11
C GLY A 27 -2.64 -4.59 -1.04
N GLY A 28 -2.85 -5.30 0.08
CA GLY A 28 -2.43 -6.70 0.22
C GLY A 28 -3.14 -7.60 -0.80
N HIS A 29 -4.44 -7.42 -0.97
CA HIS A 29 -5.23 -8.10 -1.99
C HIS A 29 -4.78 -7.76 -3.42
N LEU A 30 -4.44 -6.49 -3.67
CA LEU A 30 -3.99 -6.02 -4.97
C LEU A 30 -2.73 -6.74 -5.43
N LEU A 31 -1.74 -6.91 -4.55
CA LEU A 31 -0.45 -7.56 -4.86
C LEU A 31 -0.59 -8.99 -5.42
N HIS A 32 -1.69 -9.68 -5.11
CA HIS A 32 -1.94 -11.02 -5.62
C HIS A 32 -2.64 -11.07 -6.98
N LYS A 33 -2.94 -9.92 -7.59
CA LYS A 33 -3.69 -9.84 -8.85
C LYS A 33 -2.85 -9.90 -10.11
N ILE A 34 -1.56 -9.59 -10.00
CA ILE A 34 -0.70 -9.44 -11.18
C ILE A 34 0.51 -10.34 -11.03
N VAL A 35 0.68 -11.23 -12.01
CA VAL A 35 1.91 -12.02 -12.14
C VAL A 35 2.99 -11.13 -12.76
N TRP A 36 4.11 -11.01 -12.06
CA TRP A 36 5.25 -10.23 -12.54
C TRP A 36 5.98 -11.01 -13.62
N ARG A 37 6.36 -10.32 -14.69
CA ARG A 37 7.28 -10.91 -15.67
C ARG A 37 8.69 -10.78 -15.11
N GLN A 38 9.54 -11.76 -15.41
CA GLN A 38 10.95 -11.67 -15.11
C GLN A 38 11.57 -10.49 -15.86
N GLN A 39 12.52 -9.81 -15.22
CA GLN A 39 13.23 -8.66 -15.78
C GLN A 39 12.30 -7.49 -16.13
N ALA A 40 11.19 -7.36 -15.40
CA ALA A 40 10.32 -6.19 -15.55
C ALA A 40 10.87 -5.05 -14.70
N THR A 41 10.79 -3.83 -15.23
CA THR A 41 11.14 -2.66 -14.43
C THR A 41 10.07 -2.41 -13.36
N PHE A 42 10.45 -1.76 -12.27
CA PHE A 42 9.54 -1.35 -11.22
C PHE A 42 8.37 -0.51 -11.78
N GLY A 43 8.67 0.42 -12.68
CA GLY A 43 7.65 1.20 -13.41
C GLY A 43 6.69 0.33 -14.20
N ALA A 44 7.21 -0.61 -15.00
CA ALA A 44 6.37 -1.50 -15.79
C ALA A 44 5.47 -2.40 -14.92
N ILE A 45 5.91 -2.75 -13.71
CA ILE A 45 5.11 -3.46 -12.73
C ILE A 45 4.03 -2.54 -12.14
N ALA A 46 4.38 -1.33 -11.72
CA ALA A 46 3.46 -0.34 -11.18
C ALA A 46 2.36 0.02 -12.20
N ASP A 47 2.73 0.24 -13.46
CA ASP A 47 1.81 0.52 -14.56
C ASP A 47 0.77 -0.58 -14.73
N ARG A 48 1.16 -1.84 -14.58
CA ARG A 48 0.22 -2.95 -14.66
C ARG A 48 -0.81 -2.92 -13.54
N TYR A 49 -0.41 -2.54 -12.32
CA TYR A 49 -1.34 -2.37 -11.22
C TYR A 49 -2.31 -1.23 -11.48
N VAL A 50 -1.81 -0.09 -11.95
CA VAL A 50 -2.66 1.06 -12.33
C VAL A 50 -3.64 0.68 -13.43
N GLN A 51 -3.18 0.02 -14.49
CA GLN A 51 -4.03 -0.46 -15.60
C GLN A 51 -5.09 -1.45 -15.12
N TYR A 52 -4.72 -2.41 -14.27
CA TYR A 52 -5.66 -3.38 -13.71
C TYR A 52 -6.76 -2.70 -12.88
N LEU A 53 -6.37 -1.74 -12.04
CA LEU A 53 -7.29 -0.96 -11.22
C LEU A 53 -8.25 -0.16 -12.08
N ASN A 54 -7.73 0.61 -13.04
CA ASN A 54 -8.53 1.43 -13.95
C ASN A 54 -9.53 0.59 -14.76
N ASN A 55 -9.09 -0.56 -15.28
CA ASN A 55 -9.95 -1.44 -16.07
C ASN A 55 -11.06 -2.10 -15.24
N LYS A 56 -10.80 -2.35 -13.95
CA LYS A 56 -11.73 -3.09 -13.09
C LYS A 56 -12.70 -2.20 -12.33
N TYR A 57 -12.25 -1.05 -11.88
CA TYR A 57 -13.00 -0.18 -10.99
C TYR A 57 -13.28 1.21 -11.57
N GLY A 58 -12.69 1.55 -12.72
CA GLY A 58 -12.85 2.85 -13.36
C GLY A 58 -11.85 3.89 -12.83
N GLN A 59 -12.26 5.15 -12.82
CA GLN A 59 -11.49 6.22 -12.21
C GLN A 59 -11.80 6.30 -10.70
N ASP A 60 -11.02 7.08 -9.94
CA ASP A 60 -11.30 7.41 -8.53
C ASP A 60 -11.11 6.26 -7.55
N ILE A 61 -9.92 5.68 -7.60
CA ILE A 61 -9.52 4.52 -6.79
C ILE A 61 -8.50 4.97 -5.74
N ALA A 62 -8.73 4.56 -4.50
CA ALA A 62 -7.76 4.68 -3.42
C ALA A 62 -7.26 3.28 -3.03
N VAL A 63 -5.95 3.06 -3.07
CA VAL A 63 -5.34 1.80 -2.62
C VAL A 63 -4.78 2.02 -1.22
N LEU A 64 -5.20 1.20 -0.27
CA LEU A 64 -4.73 1.25 1.11
C LEU A 64 -3.79 0.09 1.39
N PHE A 65 -2.52 0.38 1.57
CA PHE A 65 -1.57 -0.56 2.15
C PHE A 65 -1.61 -0.40 3.67
N TYR A 66 -2.22 -1.36 4.36
CA TYR A 66 -2.26 -1.34 5.82
C TYR A 66 -0.86 -1.59 6.38
N GLY A 67 -0.35 -0.61 7.12
CA GLY A 67 0.79 -0.76 8.01
C GLY A 67 0.39 -1.33 9.38
N TYR A 68 1.38 -1.54 10.22
CA TYR A 68 1.18 -1.84 11.64
C TYR A 68 0.42 -0.66 12.30
N PRO A 69 -0.56 -0.92 13.19
CA PRO A 69 -1.22 0.17 13.91
C PRO A 69 -0.23 0.82 14.88
N ASP A 70 -0.09 2.15 14.80
CA ASP A 70 0.86 2.93 15.60
C ASP A 70 0.61 2.80 17.12
N ASP A 71 -0.64 2.60 17.52
CA ASP A 71 -1.06 2.79 18.91
C ASP A 71 -1.26 1.52 19.74
N ASP A 72 -1.15 0.32 19.16
CA ASP A 72 -1.33 -0.91 19.97
C ASP A 72 -0.01 -1.36 20.61
N LYS A 73 0.41 -0.64 21.66
CA LYS A 73 1.59 -0.93 22.48
C LYS A 73 1.62 -2.37 23.05
N LYS A 74 0.47 -3.06 23.07
CA LYS A 74 0.36 -4.44 23.57
C LYS A 74 0.21 -5.48 22.46
N SER A 75 0.17 -5.08 21.20
CA SER A 75 0.10 -6.00 20.08
C SER A 75 1.46 -6.63 19.82
N THR A 76 1.49 -7.95 19.63
CA THR A 76 2.67 -8.68 19.12
C THR A 76 3.21 -8.04 17.84
N LYS A 77 2.32 -7.43 17.04
CA LYS A 77 2.68 -6.70 15.83
C LYS A 77 3.59 -5.49 16.13
N ASN A 78 3.27 -4.69 17.15
CA ASN A 78 4.07 -3.50 17.50
C ASN A 78 5.44 -3.89 18.09
N CYS A 79 5.50 -4.96 18.88
CA CYS A 79 6.78 -5.50 19.37
C CYS A 79 7.70 -5.93 18.22
N GLU A 80 7.15 -6.60 17.20
CA GLU A 80 7.93 -6.99 16.02
C GLU A 80 8.34 -5.79 15.17
N LEU A 81 7.47 -4.77 15.04
CA LEU A 81 7.82 -3.51 14.38
C LEU A 81 8.99 -2.82 15.08
N LEU A 82 8.94 -2.65 16.40
CA LEU A 82 10.02 -2.03 17.19
C LEU A 82 11.33 -2.83 17.08
N ARG A 83 11.25 -4.16 17.10
CA ARG A 83 12.41 -5.03 16.90
C ARG A 83 13.05 -4.83 15.52
N ARG A 84 12.25 -4.69 14.45
CA ARG A 84 12.76 -4.41 13.10
C ARG A 84 13.28 -2.98 12.95
N ALA A 85 12.60 -2.01 13.56
CA ALA A 85 13.03 -0.60 13.54
C ALA A 85 14.37 -0.41 14.24
N ALA A 86 14.65 -1.18 15.31
CA ALA A 86 15.97 -1.21 15.96
C ALA A 86 17.09 -1.72 15.05
N HIS A 87 16.75 -2.40 13.95
CA HIS A 87 17.67 -2.90 12.93
C HIS A 87 17.27 -2.40 11.54
N PHE A 88 16.94 -1.10 11.42
CA PHE A 88 16.49 -0.55 10.14
C PHE A 88 17.60 -0.66 9.08
N SER A 89 17.23 -1.14 7.91
CA SER A 89 18.01 -0.91 6.70
C SER A 89 17.83 0.55 6.27
N PRO A 90 18.81 1.17 5.61
CA PRO A 90 18.59 2.47 4.98
C PRO A 90 17.38 2.41 4.05
N ASP A 91 16.72 3.55 3.87
CA ASP A 91 15.62 3.67 2.90
C ASP A 91 16.12 3.28 1.52
N VAL A 92 15.45 2.30 0.92
CA VAL A 92 15.76 1.82 -0.43
C VAL A 92 14.74 2.42 -1.38
N MET A 93 15.21 3.35 -2.21
CA MET A 93 14.42 3.90 -3.30
C MET A 93 14.62 3.05 -4.54
N PHE A 94 13.51 2.65 -5.18
CA PHE A 94 13.53 1.97 -6.46
C PHE A 94 13.15 2.96 -7.56
N PRO A 95 14.12 3.44 -8.36
CA PRO A 95 13.81 4.16 -9.59
C PRO A 95 12.91 3.35 -10.52
N GLU A 96 12.19 4.03 -11.40
CA GLU A 96 11.24 3.44 -12.33
C GLU A 96 11.88 2.37 -13.22
N GLU A 97 13.12 2.62 -13.63
CA GLU A 97 13.97 1.77 -14.46
C GLU A 97 14.57 0.56 -13.73
N THR A 98 14.38 0.44 -12.41
CA THR A 98 14.95 -0.67 -11.64
C THR A 98 14.37 -2.00 -12.08
N VAL A 99 15.20 -2.92 -12.54
CA VAL A 99 14.78 -4.25 -12.99
C VAL A 99 14.62 -5.18 -11.78
N LEU A 100 13.44 -5.81 -11.67
CA LEU A 100 13.08 -6.77 -10.61
C LEU A 100 12.92 -8.21 -11.15
#